data_AF-A0A971L5N3-F1
#
_entry.id   AF-A0A971L5N3-F1
#
_cell.length_a   1.000
_cell.length_b   1.000
_cell.length_c   1.000
_cell.angle_alpha   90.00
_cell.angle_beta   90.00
_cell.angle_gamma   90.00
#
_symmetry.space_group_name_H-M   'P 1'
#
loop_
_entity.id
_entity.type
_entity.pdbx_description
1 polymer ?
#
loop_
_entity_poly.entity_id
_entity_poly.type
_entity_poly.pdbx_seq_one_letter_code
_entity_poly.pdbx_strand_id
1 'polypeptide(L)' 'MKVAITAQGKDTSSATDPRFGRCQYFIIVNTNRDSFEAVSNENL' A
#
# COMPACT_ATOMS: atom_id res chain seq x y z
N MET A 1 12.88 -2.42 -8.51
CA MET A 1 11.56 -2.89 -8.95
C MET A 1 10.51 -2.15 -8.14
N LYS A 2 9.25 -2.09 -8.57
CA LYS A 2 8.15 -1.56 -7.74
C LYS A 2 7.25 -2.71 -7.28
N VAL A 3 6.93 -2.75 -6.00
CA VAL A 3 6.04 -3.73 -5.38
C VAL A 3 4.88 -2.98 -4.76
N ALA A 4 3.64 -3.37 -5.06
CA ALA A 4 2.44 -2.80 -4.44
C ALA A 4 1.90 -3.76 -3.38
N ILE A 5 1.59 -3.25 -2.20
CA ILE A 5 1.10 -3.99 -1.04
C ILE A 5 -0.22 -3.38 -0.59
N THR A 6 -1.24 -4.19 -0.36
CA THR A 6 -2.53 -3.74 0.17
C THR A 6 -2.41 -3.47 1.66
N ALA A 7 -2.94 -2.36 2.14
CA ALA A 7 -2.88 -1.96 3.55
C ALA A 7 -4.22 -1.41 4.04
N GLN A 8 -4.48 -1.62 5.33
CA GLN A 8 -5.63 -1.03 6.03
C GLN A 8 -5.35 0.41 6.49
N GLY A 9 -4.10 0.87 6.42
CA GLY A 9 -3.66 2.20 6.81
C GLY A 9 -2.51 2.70 5.95
N LYS A 10 -2.17 3.98 6.12
CA LYS A 10 -1.13 4.66 5.33
C LYS A 10 0.31 4.34 5.75
N ASP A 11 0.49 3.73 6.91
CA ASP A 11 1.80 3.45 7.49
C ASP A 11 2.28 2.04 7.12
N THR A 12 3.59 1.84 6.96
CA THR A 12 4.20 0.53 6.69
C THR A 12 4.05 -0.48 7.83
N SER A 13 3.69 -0.02 9.04
CA SER A 13 3.31 -0.88 10.17
C SER A 13 1.84 -1.31 10.16
N SER A 14 1.04 -0.78 9.23
CA SER A 14 -0.38 -1.13 9.13
C SER A 14 -0.56 -2.58 8.70
N ALA A 15 -1.63 -3.22 9.17
CA ALA A 15 -1.97 -4.56 8.73
C ALA A 15 -2.28 -4.58 7.23
N THR A 16 -1.89 -5.67 6.56
CA THR A 16 -2.22 -5.89 5.16
C THR A 16 -3.71 -6.14 4.99
N ASP A 17 -4.33 -5.58 3.94
CA ASP A 17 -5.75 -5.84 3.64
C ASP A 17 -5.88 -7.04 2.69
N PRO A 18 -6.61 -8.11 3.06
CA PRO A 18 -6.84 -9.25 2.17
C PRO A 18 -7.69 -8.91 0.94
N ARG A 19 -8.46 -7.81 0.96
CA ARG A 19 -9.35 -7.41 -0.12
C ARG A 19 -8.63 -6.48 -1.08
N PHE A 20 -7.99 -7.01 -2.11
CA PHE A 20 -7.21 -6.20 -3.05
C PHE A 20 -7.99 -5.02 -3.67
N GLY A 21 -9.19 -5.26 -4.20
CA GLY A 21 -9.97 -4.18 -4.86
C GLY A 21 -10.64 -3.18 -3.90
N ARG A 22 -10.66 -3.46 -2.60
CA ARG A 22 -11.34 -2.64 -1.57
C ARG A 22 -10.44 -2.37 -0.35
N CYS A 23 -9.12 -2.46 -0.53
CA CYS A 23 -8.22 -2.04 0.53
C CYS A 23 -8.33 -0.53 0.69
N GLN A 24 -8.06 -0.02 1.89
CA GLN A 24 -8.10 1.42 2.13
C GLN A 24 -6.89 2.13 1.50
N TYR A 25 -5.73 1.47 1.51
CA TYR A 25 -4.48 2.02 0.98
C TYR A 25 -3.69 0.99 0.19
N PHE A 26 -2.91 1.48 -0.78
CA PHE A 26 -1.85 0.75 -1.45
C PHE A 26 -0.51 1.35 -1.05
N ILE A 27 0.38 0.55 -0.49
CA ILE A 27 1.77 0.93 -0.22
C ILE A 27 2.62 0.46 -1.40
N ILE A 28 3.16 1.39 -2.16
CA ILE A 28 4.07 1.10 -3.28
C ILE A 28 5.49 1.26 -2.78
N VAL A 29 6.24 0.16 -2.77
CA VAL A 29 7.64 0.09 -2.34
C VAL A 29 8.54 0.00 -3.56
N ASN A 30 9.54 0.88 -3.62
CA ASN A 30 10.59 0.83 -4.63
C ASN A 30 11.84 0.16 -4.03
N THR A 31 12.04 -1.12 -4.39
CA THR A 31 13.14 -1.93 -3.87
C THR A 31 14.53 -1.47 -4.31
N ASN A 32 14.62 -0.58 -5.32
CA ASN A 32 15.90 -0.07 -5.79
C ASN A 32 16.34 1.23 -5.09
N ARG A 33 15.39 1.96 -4.50
CA ARG A 33 15.64 3.27 -3.87
C ARG A 33 15.31 3.29 -2.37
N ASP A 34 14.93 2.14 -1.82
CA ASP A 34 14.48 1.95 -0.44
C ASP A 34 13.45 3.01 -0.01
N SER A 35 12.52 3.31 -0.92
CA SER A 35 11.50 4.34 -0.76
C SER A 35 10.11 3.73 -0.86
N PHE A 36 9.16 4.21 -0.07
CA PHE A 36 7.76 3.80 -0.19
C PHE A 36 6.83 5.01 -0.28
N GLU A 37 5.68 4.81 -0.92
CA GLU A 37 4.60 5.78 -1.04
C GLU A 37 3.28 5.09 -0.67
N ALA A 38 2.42 5.78 0.08
CA ALA A 38 1.09 5.29 0.43
C ALA A 38 0.04 6.03 -0.38
N VAL A 39 -0.81 5.27 -1.09
CA VAL A 39 -1.85 5.78 -1.98
C VAL A 39 -3.20 5.35 -1.42
N SER A 40 -4.09 6.29 -1.09
CA SER A 40 -5.46 5.98 -0.69
C SER A 40 -6.27 5.45 -1.87
N ASN A 41 -7.10 4.45 -1.62
CA ASN A 41 -8.07 3.97 -2.58
C ASN A 41 -9.35 4.82 -2.47
N GLU A 42 -9.37 5.97 -3.13
CA GLU A 42 -10.46 6.97 -3.06
C GLU A 42 -11.80 6.52 -3.68
N ASN A 43 -11.86 5.31 -4.24
CA ASN A 43 -13.11 4.69 -4.71
C ASN A 43 -13.95 4.07 -3.58
N LEU A 44 -13.65 4.41 -2.32
CA LEU A 44 -14.30 3.91 -1.10
C LEU A 44 -15.03 5.03 -0.37
#